data_AF-A0A009SEZ9-F1
#
_entry.id   AF-A0A009SEZ9-F1
#
_cell.length_a   1.000
_cell.length_b   1.000
_cell.length_c   1.000
_cell.angle_alpha   90.00
_cell.angle_beta   90.00
_cell.angle_gamma   90.00
#
_symmetry.space_group_name_H-M   'P 1'
#
loop_
_entity.id
_entity.type
_entity.pdbx_description
1 polymer ?
#
loop_
_entity_poly.entity_id
_entity_poly.type
_entity_poly.pdbx_seq_one_letter_code
_entity_poly.pdbx_strand_id
1 'polypeptide(L)'
;MTTNIQLNRQQEAYYDAIALGDQYAIDTEEAALFELMLHDLIHNSSCKFFKITKKTTTEVEHALLDAYQSRVQVNANAWQVLEAEIMSDINTYEFEQKIEFKNPKLIEKGFSIRHTPIRIKAVIDWLDLSFEVAPKICKFAFKKNARSFIKSFLTSKTGTKHYVKPDESDINQAGLLFTIRLHNLSSKEDLLKITHLLATQYGADPLKMAVTNIELSLDFYNAPNRGLLSALHKSLKYITTADNFRIYKYMQGDSRNKLTPVPKSPLALLKLFNRDWCMGVNPKGSPLCYRLYPKTTDSNKQPLPSNEHRLRVEVTLNHEVLKGIDNHLSNLTQIIKSGFKHLTFTELKKDASSEDKTDYREQIQPFGMEQENISKNRNKRTLLSTIKTHAKLNKIVGKAVSNLCRKF
;
A
#
# COMPACT_ATOMS: atom_id res chain seq x y z
N MET A 1 -27.99 -31.34 12.04
CA MET A 1 -26.97 -32.10 12.80
C MET A 1 -25.76 -32.52 11.96
N THR A 2 -25.76 -32.35 10.63
CA THR A 2 -24.70 -32.82 9.72
C THR A 2 -23.60 -31.80 9.40
N THR A 3 -23.90 -30.49 9.34
CA THR A 3 -22.92 -29.43 9.00
C THR A 3 -21.83 -29.22 10.06
N ASN A 4 -22.19 -29.21 11.35
CA ASN A 4 -21.19 -29.04 12.44
C ASN A 4 -20.14 -30.16 12.48
N ILE A 5 -20.50 -31.39 12.11
CA ILE A 5 -19.57 -32.52 12.09
C ILE A 5 -18.61 -32.39 10.90
N GLN A 6 -19.08 -31.91 9.74
CA GLN A 6 -18.24 -31.61 8.59
C GLN A 6 -17.31 -30.42 8.83
N LEU A 7 -17.80 -29.37 9.49
CA LEU A 7 -17.00 -28.18 9.83
C LEU A 7 -15.83 -28.54 10.77
N ASN A 8 -16.10 -29.33 11.81
CA ASN A 8 -15.07 -29.76 12.75
C ASN A 8 -14.01 -30.65 12.08
N ARG A 9 -14.42 -31.62 11.25
CA ARG A 9 -13.47 -32.47 10.50
C ARG A 9 -12.61 -31.68 9.53
N GLN A 10 -13.20 -30.68 8.88
CA GLN A 10 -12.48 -29.83 7.93
C GLN A 10 -11.51 -28.87 8.64
N GLN A 11 -11.86 -28.39 9.84
CA GLN A 11 -10.94 -27.64 10.70
C GLN A 11 -9.76 -28.51 11.16
N GLU A 12 -10.02 -29.74 11.59
CA GLU A 12 -8.96 -30.70 11.98
C GLU A 12 -8.01 -30.97 10.81
N ALA A 13 -8.53 -31.26 9.61
CA ALA A 13 -7.71 -31.47 8.41
C ALA A 13 -6.86 -30.24 8.04
N TYR A 14 -7.41 -29.02 8.15
CA TYR A 14 -6.66 -27.78 7.94
C TYR A 14 -5.55 -27.57 8.99
N TYR A 15 -5.82 -27.87 10.27
CA TYR A 15 -4.81 -27.76 11.32
C TYR A 15 -3.71 -28.82 11.18
N ASP A 16 -4.05 -30.03 10.75
CA ASP A 16 -3.07 -31.08 10.43
C ASP A 16 -2.19 -30.68 9.24
N ALA A 17 -2.78 -30.09 8.18
CA ALA A 17 -2.02 -29.57 7.04
C ALA A 17 -1.04 -28.46 7.46
N ILE A 18 -1.45 -27.56 8.38
CA ILE A 18 -0.57 -26.54 8.97
C ILE A 18 0.57 -27.18 9.78
N ALA A 19 0.27 -28.19 10.60
CA ALA A 19 1.25 -28.86 11.44
C ALA A 19 2.31 -29.59 10.61
N LEU A 20 1.93 -30.11 9.45
CA LEU A 20 2.81 -30.79 8.50
C LEU A 20 3.57 -29.84 7.57
N GLY A 21 3.18 -28.57 7.48
CA GLY A 21 3.84 -27.55 6.67
C GLY A 21 3.69 -27.74 5.15
N ASP A 22 2.70 -28.52 4.70
CA ASP A 22 2.41 -28.74 3.28
C ASP A 22 1.51 -27.61 2.74
N GLN A 23 2.11 -26.68 1.99
CA GLN A 23 1.40 -25.52 1.46
C GLN A 23 0.27 -25.90 0.48
N TYR A 24 0.40 -26.99 -0.27
CA TYR A 24 -0.64 -27.41 -1.22
C TYR A 24 -1.86 -27.98 -0.47
N ALA A 25 -1.61 -28.79 0.56
CA ALA A 25 -2.66 -29.29 1.44
C ALA A 25 -3.33 -28.15 2.21
N ILE A 26 -2.55 -27.19 2.73
CA ILE A 26 -3.07 -25.99 3.41
C ILE A 26 -4.02 -25.22 2.48
N ASP A 27 -3.61 -24.92 1.26
CA ASP A 27 -4.43 -24.14 0.31
C ASP A 27 -5.74 -24.88 -0.05
N THR A 28 -5.67 -26.21 -0.19
CA THR A 28 -6.82 -27.06 -0.56
C THR A 28 -7.83 -27.17 0.59
N GLU A 29 -7.36 -27.53 1.79
CA GLU A 29 -8.22 -27.70 2.96
C GLU A 29 -8.80 -26.37 3.43
N GLU A 30 -8.08 -25.25 3.22
CA GLU A 30 -8.54 -23.90 3.56
C GLU A 30 -9.67 -23.42 2.64
N ALA A 31 -9.60 -23.72 1.34
CA ALA A 31 -10.67 -23.40 0.39
C ALA A 31 -11.96 -24.16 0.74
N ALA A 32 -11.84 -25.46 1.03
CA ALA A 32 -12.97 -26.29 1.45
C ALA A 32 -13.55 -25.86 2.80
N LEU A 33 -12.71 -25.45 3.77
CA LEU A 33 -13.17 -24.89 5.04
C LEU A 33 -13.91 -23.57 4.86
N PHE A 34 -13.43 -22.68 3.99
CA PHE A 34 -14.08 -21.41 3.68
C PHE A 34 -15.47 -21.63 3.06
N GLU A 35 -15.60 -22.54 2.09
CA GLU A 35 -16.89 -22.89 1.48
C GLU A 35 -17.87 -23.48 2.50
N LEU A 36 -17.40 -24.34 3.41
CA LEU A 36 -18.24 -24.90 4.49
C LEU A 36 -18.66 -23.85 5.51
N MET A 37 -17.75 -22.96 5.94
CA MET A 37 -18.06 -21.85 6.84
C MET A 37 -19.03 -20.87 6.19
N LEU A 38 -18.89 -20.63 4.89
CA LEU A 38 -19.79 -19.82 4.10
C LEU A 38 -21.19 -20.45 4.00
N HIS A 39 -21.25 -21.73 3.66
CA HIS A 39 -22.50 -22.49 3.59
C HIS A 39 -23.21 -22.53 4.96
N ASP A 40 -22.46 -22.72 6.04
CA ASP A 40 -23.00 -22.71 7.42
C ASP A 40 -23.43 -21.30 7.86
N LEU A 41 -22.73 -20.23 7.48
CA LEU A 41 -23.16 -18.85 7.72
C LEU A 41 -24.49 -18.54 7.00
N ILE A 42 -24.63 -18.96 5.75
CA ILE A 42 -25.86 -18.84 4.96
C ILE A 42 -26.98 -19.67 5.60
N HIS A 43 -26.67 -20.89 6.04
CA HIS A 43 -27.65 -21.79 6.64
C HIS A 43 -28.06 -21.36 8.06
N ASN A 44 -27.15 -20.93 8.92
CA ASN A 44 -27.45 -20.54 10.31
C ASN A 44 -28.00 -19.12 10.44
N SER A 45 -27.73 -18.23 9.48
CA SER A 45 -28.48 -16.97 9.36
C SER A 45 -29.96 -17.19 8.96
N SER A 46 -30.33 -18.41 8.53
CA SER A 46 -31.72 -18.83 8.29
C SER A 46 -32.43 -19.47 9.50
N CYS A 47 -31.72 -19.78 10.59
CA CYS A 47 -32.20 -20.62 11.69
C CYS A 47 -33.01 -19.91 12.80
N LYS A 48 -33.93 -19.00 12.44
CA LYS A 48 -35.12 -18.74 13.28
C LYS A 48 -36.34 -19.18 12.52
N PHE A 49 -36.68 -20.47 12.63
CA PHE A 49 -37.97 -20.97 12.20
C PHE A 49 -39.07 -20.32 13.03
N PHE A 50 -39.78 -19.34 12.45
CA PHE A 50 -41.00 -18.81 13.05
C PHE A 50 -42.16 -19.73 12.65
N LYS A 51 -42.80 -20.34 13.66
CA LYS A 51 -43.92 -21.27 13.46
C LYS A 51 -45.14 -20.53 12.90
N ILE A 52 -45.47 -20.78 11.64
CA ILE A 52 -46.77 -20.44 11.06
C ILE A 52 -47.80 -21.37 11.71
N THR A 53 -48.86 -20.79 12.28
CA THR A 53 -50.01 -21.54 12.80
C THR A 53 -51.22 -21.29 11.92
N LYS A 54 -52.26 -22.14 12.00
CA LYS A 54 -53.51 -22.05 11.20
C LYS A 54 -54.31 -20.73 11.36
N LYS A 55 -53.84 -19.77 12.15
CA LYS A 55 -54.48 -18.46 12.41
C LYS A 55 -53.73 -17.26 11.82
N THR A 56 -52.69 -17.49 11.02
CA THR A 56 -51.89 -16.40 10.43
C THR A 56 -52.70 -15.74 9.31
N THR A 57 -52.95 -14.44 9.38
CA THR A 57 -53.69 -13.70 8.35
C THR A 57 -52.82 -13.45 7.12
N THR A 58 -53.44 -13.31 5.94
CA THR A 58 -52.74 -13.06 4.67
C THR A 58 -51.86 -11.81 4.71
N GLU A 59 -52.26 -10.77 5.45
CA GLU A 59 -51.44 -9.57 5.66
C GLU A 59 -50.14 -9.84 6.44
N VAL A 60 -50.19 -10.74 7.41
CA VAL A 60 -49.01 -11.17 8.16
C VAL A 60 -48.11 -12.03 7.28
N GLU A 61 -48.67 -12.89 6.41
CA GLU A 61 -47.91 -13.66 5.42
C GLU A 61 -47.21 -12.78 4.37
N HIS A 62 -47.87 -11.72 3.89
CA HIS A 62 -47.29 -10.75 2.96
C HIS A 62 -46.16 -9.94 3.62
N ALA A 63 -46.38 -9.44 4.84
CA ALA A 63 -45.33 -8.76 5.60
C ALA A 63 -44.13 -9.68 5.91
N LEU A 64 -44.38 -10.98 6.10
CA LEU A 64 -43.34 -12.00 6.27
C LEU A 64 -42.53 -12.20 4.98
N LEU A 65 -43.19 -12.31 3.82
CA LEU A 65 -42.54 -12.41 2.52
C LEU A 65 -41.68 -11.17 2.21
N ASP A 66 -42.20 -9.98 2.47
CA ASP A 66 -41.47 -8.72 2.26
C ASP A 66 -40.24 -8.62 3.16
N ALA A 67 -40.33 -9.07 4.42
CA ALA A 67 -39.21 -9.11 5.35
C ALA A 67 -38.14 -10.14 4.92
N TYR A 68 -38.54 -11.29 4.39
CA TYR A 68 -37.62 -12.29 3.83
C TYR A 68 -36.92 -11.76 2.57
N GLN A 69 -37.65 -11.17 1.62
CA GLN A 69 -37.07 -10.56 0.42
C GLN A 69 -36.09 -9.44 0.76
N SER A 70 -36.47 -8.56 1.71
CA SER A 70 -35.59 -7.49 2.19
C SER A 70 -34.28 -8.03 2.79
N ARG A 71 -34.34 -9.14 3.54
CA ARG A 71 -33.15 -9.79 4.11
C ARG A 71 -32.25 -10.44 3.06
N VAL A 72 -32.83 -11.13 2.08
CA VAL A 72 -32.07 -11.68 0.95
C VAL A 72 -31.35 -10.56 0.19
N GLN A 73 -32.02 -9.43 -0.03
CA GLN A 73 -31.42 -8.27 -0.67
C GLN A 73 -30.29 -7.65 0.17
N VAL A 74 -30.47 -7.54 1.48
CA VAL A 74 -29.40 -7.06 2.40
C VAL A 74 -28.20 -7.99 2.37
N ASN A 75 -28.41 -9.31 2.42
CA ASN A 75 -27.33 -10.30 2.33
C ASN A 75 -26.65 -10.25 0.96
N ALA A 76 -27.38 -10.11 -0.14
CA ALA A 76 -26.83 -9.97 -1.48
C ALA A 76 -25.97 -8.69 -1.61
N ASN A 77 -26.44 -7.57 -1.06
CA ASN A 77 -25.70 -6.30 -1.05
C ASN A 77 -24.43 -6.40 -0.19
N ALA A 78 -24.52 -6.99 1.00
CA ALA A 78 -23.35 -7.29 1.83
C ALA A 78 -22.39 -8.23 1.08
N TRP A 79 -22.94 -9.16 0.29
CA TRP A 79 -22.14 -10.10 -0.46
C TRP A 79 -21.32 -9.44 -1.56
N GLN A 80 -21.95 -8.54 -2.32
CA GLN A 80 -21.27 -7.74 -3.35
C GLN A 80 -20.13 -6.90 -2.79
N VAL A 81 -20.28 -6.38 -1.56
CA VAL A 81 -19.23 -5.59 -0.90
C VAL A 81 -18.06 -6.46 -0.46
N LEU A 82 -18.33 -7.61 0.17
CA LEU A 82 -17.31 -8.58 0.59
C LEU A 82 -16.62 -9.23 -0.61
N GLU A 83 -17.36 -9.53 -1.67
CA GLU A 83 -16.86 -10.03 -2.94
C GLU A 83 -15.95 -8.98 -3.59
N ALA A 84 -16.36 -7.71 -3.64
CA ALA A 84 -15.52 -6.61 -4.11
C ALA A 84 -14.23 -6.44 -3.28
N GLU A 85 -14.30 -6.64 -1.97
CA GLU A 85 -13.16 -6.64 -1.05
C GLU A 85 -12.19 -7.80 -1.32
N ILE A 86 -12.72 -9.02 -1.43
CA ILE A 86 -11.94 -10.24 -1.67
C ILE A 86 -11.27 -10.15 -3.05
N MET A 87 -12.04 -9.79 -4.07
CA MET A 87 -11.60 -9.83 -5.47
C MET A 87 -10.64 -8.69 -5.84
N SER A 88 -10.48 -7.70 -4.95
CA SER A 88 -9.39 -6.73 -5.03
C SER A 88 -9.34 -6.01 -6.39
N ASP A 89 -10.50 -5.56 -6.89
CA ASP A 89 -10.59 -4.73 -8.10
C ASP A 89 -10.49 -3.25 -7.71
N ILE A 90 -9.59 -2.50 -8.32
CA ILE A 90 -9.42 -1.07 -8.03
C ILE A 90 -10.68 -0.24 -8.33
N ASN A 91 -11.52 -0.71 -9.27
CA ASN A 91 -12.74 -0.02 -9.69
C ASN A 91 -13.87 -0.08 -8.65
N THR A 92 -13.81 -0.99 -7.68
CA THR A 92 -14.81 -1.11 -6.62
C THR A 92 -14.55 -0.12 -5.48
N TYR A 93 -13.37 0.52 -5.45
CA TYR A 93 -13.02 1.49 -4.42
C TYR A 93 -13.42 2.91 -4.80
N GLU A 94 -14.11 3.57 -3.87
CA GLU A 94 -14.60 4.92 -4.08
C GLU A 94 -13.71 5.95 -3.39
N PHE A 95 -12.84 6.58 -4.18
CA PHE A 95 -11.87 7.55 -3.66
C PHE A 95 -12.45 8.97 -3.43
N GLU A 96 -13.67 9.26 -3.88
CA GLU A 96 -14.24 10.63 -3.87
C GLU A 96 -15.77 10.69 -3.67
N GLN A 97 -16.46 9.61 -3.26
CA GLN A 97 -17.93 9.69 -3.16
C GLN A 97 -18.41 10.64 -2.05
N LYS A 98 -19.28 11.58 -2.44
CA LYS A 98 -20.28 12.16 -1.55
C LYS A 98 -21.47 11.21 -1.52
N ILE A 99 -21.67 10.51 -0.41
CA ILE A 99 -22.90 9.75 -0.20
C ILE A 99 -23.90 10.68 0.46
N GLU A 100 -24.86 11.16 -0.31
CA GLU A 100 -26.00 11.93 0.19
C GLU A 100 -27.21 11.00 0.30
N PHE A 101 -28.02 11.16 1.34
CA PHE A 101 -29.29 10.44 1.44
C PHE A 101 -30.19 10.86 0.26
N LYS A 102 -30.61 9.92 -0.58
CA LYS A 102 -31.60 10.21 -1.63
C LYS A 102 -33.02 10.43 -1.09
N ASN A 103 -33.27 10.11 0.20
CA ASN A 103 -34.58 10.25 0.83
C ASN A 103 -34.69 11.60 1.58
N PRO A 104 -35.55 12.54 1.12
CA PRO A 104 -35.70 13.87 1.72
C PRO A 104 -36.12 13.83 3.20
N LYS A 105 -36.91 12.83 3.60
CA LYS A 105 -37.39 12.68 4.99
C LYS A 105 -36.27 12.31 5.97
N LEU A 106 -35.20 11.67 5.49
CA LEU A 106 -34.03 11.36 6.32
C LEU A 106 -33.12 12.60 6.48
N ILE A 107 -33.04 13.44 5.45
CA ILE A 107 -32.37 14.74 5.50
C ILE A 107 -33.07 15.67 6.50
N GLU A 108 -34.40 15.80 6.42
CA GLU A 108 -35.20 16.62 7.33
C GLU A 108 -35.10 16.18 8.80
N LYS A 109 -34.92 14.89 9.04
CA LYS A 109 -34.71 14.32 10.39
C LYS A 109 -33.27 14.40 10.88
N GLY A 110 -32.38 15.06 10.13
CA GLY A 110 -30.98 15.29 10.52
C GLY A 110 -30.07 14.07 10.42
N PHE A 111 -30.47 13.01 9.70
CA PHE A 111 -29.58 11.87 9.47
C PHE A 111 -28.50 12.25 8.46
N SER A 112 -27.24 11.90 8.76
CA SER A 112 -26.11 11.98 7.81
C SER A 112 -25.48 10.60 7.58
N ILE A 113 -25.17 10.23 6.33
CA ILE A 113 -24.36 9.04 6.05
C ILE A 113 -22.92 9.36 6.48
N ARG A 114 -22.42 8.68 7.50
CA ARG A 114 -21.00 8.76 7.88
C ARG A 114 -20.17 7.92 6.92
N HIS A 115 -20.01 8.38 5.68
CA HIS A 115 -19.01 7.84 4.78
C HIS A 115 -17.76 8.72 4.86
N THR A 116 -16.65 8.14 5.29
CA THR A 116 -15.37 8.84 5.27
C THR A 116 -14.62 8.35 4.03
N PRO A 117 -14.42 9.20 3.00
CA PRO A 117 -13.75 8.77 1.78
C PRO A 117 -12.29 8.40 2.07
N ILE A 118 -11.73 7.55 1.21
CA ILE A 118 -10.32 7.19 1.23
C ILE A 118 -9.50 8.47 1.01
N ARG A 119 -8.72 8.86 2.01
CA ARG A 119 -7.89 10.06 1.94
C ARG A 119 -6.46 9.66 1.58
N ILE A 120 -5.98 10.16 0.45
CA ILE A 120 -4.62 9.91 -0.03
C ILE A 120 -3.69 11.05 0.37
N LYS A 121 -2.55 10.75 0.99
CA LYS A 121 -1.46 11.70 1.23
C LYS A 121 -0.18 11.22 0.55
N ALA A 122 0.51 12.13 -0.13
CA ALA A 122 1.86 11.91 -0.62
C ALA A 122 2.87 12.38 0.45
N VAL A 123 3.91 11.59 0.71
CA VAL A 123 4.96 11.90 1.69
C VAL A 123 6.34 11.52 1.15
N ILE A 124 7.37 12.23 1.61
CA ILE A 124 8.75 11.77 1.56
C ILE A 124 8.98 10.98 2.84
N ASP A 125 9.18 9.66 2.75
CA ASP A 125 9.47 8.87 3.95
C ASP A 125 10.90 9.14 4.43
N TRP A 126 11.83 9.16 3.47
CA TRP A 126 13.19 9.62 3.67
C TRP A 126 13.87 10.02 2.36
N LEU A 127 14.98 10.75 2.46
CA LEU A 127 15.91 10.98 1.36
C LEU A 127 17.35 10.93 1.86
N ASP A 128 18.28 10.55 0.99
CA ASP A 128 19.70 10.59 1.26
C ASP A 128 20.28 11.88 0.64
N LEU A 129 20.82 12.74 1.50
CA LEU A 129 21.44 14.01 1.14
C LEU A 129 22.96 13.84 1.10
N SER A 130 23.58 14.07 -0.05
CA SER A 130 25.03 14.18 -0.19
C SER A 130 25.50 15.64 -0.09
N PHE A 131 26.64 15.83 0.56
CA PHE A 131 27.30 17.13 0.69
C PHE A 131 28.81 16.94 0.90
N GLU A 132 29.59 17.92 0.44
CA GLU A 132 31.04 17.94 0.65
C GLU A 132 31.39 18.88 1.81
N VAL A 133 32.33 18.49 2.67
CA VAL A 133 32.80 19.34 3.77
C VAL A 133 34.08 20.10 3.38
N ALA A 134 34.25 21.32 3.90
CA ALA A 134 35.47 22.09 3.70
C ALA A 134 36.54 21.67 4.73
N PRO A 135 37.71 21.11 4.34
CA PRO A 135 38.70 20.61 5.29
C PRO A 135 39.27 21.67 6.24
N LYS A 136 39.31 22.93 5.79
CA LYS A 136 39.75 24.08 6.60
C LYS A 136 38.81 24.37 7.76
N ILE A 137 37.53 23.98 7.65
CA ILE A 137 36.48 24.17 8.67
C ILE A 137 36.25 22.85 9.42
N CYS A 138 36.07 21.75 8.68
CA CYS A 138 35.83 20.41 9.22
C CYS A 138 37.15 19.69 9.55
N LYS A 139 37.71 19.99 10.73
CA LYS A 139 38.99 19.43 11.21
C LYS A 139 39.00 17.90 11.36
N PHE A 140 37.85 17.24 11.39
CA PHE A 140 37.75 15.79 11.49
C PHE A 140 37.48 15.10 10.15
N ALA A 141 37.42 15.83 9.02
CA ALA A 141 37.00 15.28 7.73
C ALA A 141 37.75 14.00 7.32
N PHE A 142 39.03 13.88 7.69
CA PHE A 142 39.86 12.71 7.38
C PHE A 142 39.94 11.67 8.51
N LYS A 143 39.26 11.88 9.64
CA LYS A 143 39.25 10.91 10.75
C LYS A 143 38.31 9.75 10.42
N LYS A 144 38.71 8.53 10.80
CA LYS A 144 37.90 7.31 10.62
C LYS A 144 36.50 7.41 11.24
N ASN A 145 36.33 8.19 12.31
CA ASN A 145 35.06 8.40 13.01
C ASN A 145 34.33 9.71 12.63
N ALA A 146 34.71 10.37 11.52
CA ALA A 146 34.09 11.61 11.05
C ALA A 146 32.55 11.55 11.01
N ARG A 147 32.01 10.40 10.61
CA ARG A 147 30.58 10.10 10.50
C ARG A 147 29.83 10.26 11.83
N SER A 148 30.43 9.79 12.93
CA SER A 148 29.82 9.85 14.26
C SER A 148 29.67 11.29 14.77
N PHE A 149 30.59 12.19 14.39
CA PHE A 149 30.52 13.59 14.79
C PHE A 149 29.38 14.34 14.11
N ILE A 150 29.19 14.14 12.80
CA ILE A 150 28.10 14.75 12.04
C ILE A 150 26.75 14.31 12.61
N LYS A 151 26.58 13.01 12.85
CA LYS A 151 25.39 12.45 13.48
C LYS A 151 25.10 13.08 14.83
N SER A 152 26.09 13.05 15.73
CA SER A 152 25.94 13.52 17.11
C SER A 152 25.58 15.01 17.16
N PHE A 153 26.21 15.80 16.29
CA PHE A 153 25.92 17.22 16.14
C PHE A 153 24.48 17.46 15.65
N LEU A 154 24.08 16.84 14.54
CA LEU A 154 22.73 17.02 14.00
C LEU A 154 21.66 16.57 15.00
N THR A 155 21.84 15.42 15.66
CA THR A 155 20.92 14.94 16.71
C THR A 155 20.83 15.94 17.87
N SER A 156 21.97 16.47 18.35
CA SER A 156 21.99 17.47 19.42
C SER A 156 21.26 18.76 19.03
N LYS A 157 21.39 19.22 17.78
CA LYS A 157 20.80 20.48 17.31
C LYS A 157 19.34 20.37 16.87
N THR A 158 18.90 19.17 16.50
CA THR A 158 17.55 18.95 15.98
C THR A 158 16.63 18.26 16.97
N GLY A 159 17.17 17.62 18.01
CA GLY A 159 16.40 16.78 18.94
C GLY A 159 15.98 15.43 18.35
N THR A 160 16.29 15.17 17.07
CA THR A 160 15.85 13.97 16.35
C THR A 160 17.03 13.03 16.11
N LYS A 161 16.99 11.84 16.74
CA LYS A 161 18.00 10.78 16.56
C LYS A 161 18.03 10.18 15.14
N HIS A 162 16.96 10.39 14.37
CA HIS A 162 16.64 9.62 13.16
C HIS A 162 17.36 10.06 11.88
N TYR A 163 18.25 11.06 11.91
CA TYR A 163 18.96 11.48 10.68
C TYR A 163 20.09 10.52 10.25
N VAL A 164 20.41 9.51 11.05
CA VAL A 164 21.44 8.49 10.78
C VAL A 164 21.18 7.25 11.66
N LYS A 165 21.02 6.04 11.10
CA LYS A 165 20.86 4.82 11.91
C LYS A 165 22.11 4.47 12.73
N PRO A 166 22.00 3.65 13.80
CA PRO A 166 23.13 3.27 14.66
C PRO A 166 24.22 2.45 13.96
N ASP A 167 23.88 1.72 12.90
CA ASP A 167 24.81 0.99 12.08
C ASP A 167 25.46 1.91 11.03
N GLU A 168 26.75 1.69 10.74
CA GLU A 168 27.54 2.53 9.82
C GLU A 168 27.08 2.49 8.35
N SER A 169 25.92 1.88 8.07
CA SER A 169 25.38 1.60 6.73
C SER A 169 24.70 2.80 6.06
N ASP A 170 24.28 3.82 6.83
CA ASP A 170 23.50 4.98 6.34
C ASP A 170 24.33 6.28 6.21
N ILE A 171 25.64 6.26 6.47
CA ILE A 171 26.56 7.33 6.05
C ILE A 171 27.66 6.74 5.19
N ASN A 172 27.68 7.10 3.92
CA ASN A 172 28.80 6.81 3.02
C ASN A 172 29.75 8.01 3.02
N GLN A 173 31.05 7.73 3.16
CA GLN A 173 32.11 8.72 3.04
C GLN A 173 33.01 8.33 1.88
N ALA A 174 33.16 9.23 0.91
CA ALA A 174 34.12 9.12 -0.18
C ALA A 174 35.01 10.39 -0.15
N GLY A 175 36.15 10.31 0.52
CA GLY A 175 36.99 11.47 0.78
C GLY A 175 36.27 12.51 1.65
N LEU A 176 35.94 13.66 1.04
CA LEU A 176 35.23 14.78 1.69
C LEU A 176 33.72 14.77 1.48
N LEU A 177 33.22 13.87 0.63
CA LEU A 177 31.79 13.71 0.37
C LEU A 177 31.16 12.81 1.44
N PHE A 178 30.10 13.31 2.05
CA PHE A 178 29.29 12.59 3.04
C PHE A 178 27.85 12.48 2.53
N THR A 179 27.20 11.34 2.80
CA THR A 179 25.76 11.15 2.59
C THR A 179 25.08 10.91 3.93
N ILE A 180 23.96 11.59 4.21
CA ILE A 180 23.14 11.36 5.42
C ILE A 180 21.69 11.07 5.02
N ARG A 181 21.00 10.19 5.77
CA ARG A 181 19.59 9.88 5.52
C ARG A 181 18.66 10.76 6.35
N LEU A 182 17.90 11.63 5.69
CA LEU A 182 16.91 12.47 6.32
C LEU A 182 15.54 11.79 6.33
N HIS A 183 15.05 11.47 7.53
CA HIS A 183 13.70 10.95 7.77
C HIS A 183 12.73 12.06 8.19
N ASN A 184 11.41 11.82 8.05
CA ASN A 184 10.35 12.69 8.56
C ASN A 184 10.41 14.14 8.07
N LEU A 185 10.84 14.36 6.82
CA LEU A 185 10.88 15.70 6.22
C LEU A 185 9.44 16.15 5.93
N SER A 186 9.00 17.18 6.66
CA SER A 186 7.63 17.68 6.55
C SER A 186 7.54 18.97 5.74
N SER A 187 8.65 19.71 5.63
CA SER A 187 8.70 21.04 5.01
C SER A 187 10.10 21.42 4.49
N LYS A 188 10.14 22.49 3.70
CA LYS A 188 11.36 23.21 3.29
C LYS A 188 12.15 23.73 4.49
N GLU A 189 11.46 24.18 5.53
CA GLU A 189 12.09 24.72 6.74
C GLU A 189 12.94 23.65 7.45
N ASP A 190 12.43 22.41 7.51
CA ASP A 190 13.19 21.28 8.05
C ASP A 190 14.50 21.07 7.28
N LEU A 191 14.44 21.13 5.95
CA LEU A 191 15.62 21.00 5.09
C LEU A 191 16.59 22.16 5.27
N LEU A 192 16.10 23.41 5.26
CA LEU A 192 16.91 24.60 5.43
C LEU A 192 17.65 24.60 6.78
N LYS A 193 17.00 24.13 7.84
CA LYS A 193 17.63 23.97 9.15
C LYS A 193 18.83 23.00 9.06
N ILE A 194 18.66 21.85 8.40
CA ILE A 194 19.74 20.87 8.23
C ILE A 194 20.86 21.42 7.35
N THR A 195 20.55 22.00 6.19
CA THR A 195 21.58 22.51 5.28
C THR A 195 22.35 23.68 5.88
N HIS A 196 21.67 24.57 6.62
CA HIS A 196 22.33 25.65 7.36
C HIS A 196 23.28 25.14 8.44
N LEU A 197 22.88 24.11 9.20
CA LEU A 197 23.75 23.48 10.20
C LEU A 197 25.00 22.86 9.57
N LEU A 198 24.84 22.16 8.43
CA LEU A 198 25.95 21.55 7.71
C LEU A 198 26.90 22.61 7.11
N ALA A 199 26.34 23.68 6.53
CA ALA A 199 27.11 24.79 5.99
C ALA A 199 27.92 25.51 7.07
N THR A 200 27.26 25.87 8.17
CA THR A 200 27.88 26.64 9.26
C THR A 200 28.94 25.84 10.00
N GLN A 201 28.66 24.57 10.32
CA GLN A 201 29.55 23.76 11.14
C GLN A 201 30.70 23.12 10.34
N TYR A 202 30.45 22.77 9.07
CA TYR A 202 31.39 21.98 8.27
C TYR A 202 31.82 22.64 6.97
N GLY A 203 31.34 23.85 6.68
CA GLY A 203 31.66 24.58 5.44
C GLY A 203 31.06 23.94 4.19
N ALA A 204 29.99 23.14 4.33
CA ALA A 204 29.32 22.55 3.20
C ALA A 204 28.62 23.61 2.34
N ASP A 205 28.74 23.52 1.02
CA ASP A 205 28.07 24.42 0.09
C ASP A 205 26.64 23.93 -0.19
N PRO A 206 25.58 24.64 0.25
CA PRO A 206 24.19 24.24 0.01
C PRO A 206 23.85 24.08 -1.47
N LEU A 207 24.51 24.81 -2.37
CA LEU A 207 24.26 24.75 -3.81
C LEU A 207 24.80 23.45 -4.44
N LYS A 208 25.79 22.81 -3.80
CA LYS A 208 26.38 21.55 -4.24
C LYS A 208 25.73 20.33 -3.61
N MET A 209 24.79 20.51 -2.68
CA MET A 209 24.11 19.39 -2.04
C MET A 209 23.18 18.69 -3.04
N ALA A 210 23.17 17.36 -3.02
CA ALA A 210 22.39 16.56 -3.95
C ALA A 210 21.63 15.43 -3.26
N VAL A 211 20.51 15.03 -3.84
CA VAL A 211 19.73 13.87 -3.41
C VAL A 211 20.29 12.64 -4.12
N THR A 212 20.83 11.68 -3.36
CA THR A 212 21.36 10.45 -3.92
C THR A 212 20.34 9.32 -3.92
N ASN A 213 19.41 9.30 -2.98
CA ASN A 213 18.32 8.34 -2.93
C ASN A 213 17.09 9.01 -2.32
N ILE A 214 15.89 8.56 -2.67
CA ILE A 214 14.64 9.08 -2.09
C ILE A 214 13.58 7.98 -2.03
N GLU A 215 12.85 7.89 -0.92
CA GLU A 215 11.69 7.02 -0.78
C GLU A 215 10.43 7.88 -0.65
N LEU A 216 9.52 7.66 -1.59
CA LEU A 216 8.25 8.38 -1.71
C LEU A 216 7.12 7.42 -1.42
N SER A 217 6.12 7.87 -0.67
CA SER A 217 4.99 7.04 -0.29
C SER A 217 3.64 7.70 -0.58
N LEU A 218 2.68 6.88 -0.96
CA LEU A 218 1.25 7.19 -0.95
C LEU A 218 0.60 6.48 0.24
N ASP A 219 0.07 7.28 1.16
CA ASP A 219 -0.67 6.85 2.34
C ASP A 219 -2.18 6.93 2.07
N PHE A 220 -2.85 5.78 2.13
CA PHE A 220 -4.29 5.62 1.97
C PHE A 220 -4.94 5.46 3.35
N TYR A 221 -5.43 6.58 3.89
CA TYR A 221 -6.19 6.61 5.15
C TYR A 221 -7.65 6.27 4.89
N ASN A 222 -8.33 5.75 5.92
CA ASN A 222 -9.75 5.37 5.88
C ASN A 222 -10.04 4.31 4.80
N ALA A 223 -9.06 3.51 4.42
CA ALA A 223 -9.29 2.37 3.56
C ALA A 223 -10.27 1.41 4.27
N PRO A 224 -11.33 0.94 3.58
CA PRO A 224 -12.37 0.12 4.22
C PRO A 224 -11.82 -1.24 4.67
N ASN A 225 -10.82 -1.76 3.97
CA ASN A 225 -10.13 -3.01 4.29
C ASN A 225 -8.73 -3.03 3.66
N ARG A 226 -7.93 -4.05 4.00
CA ARG A 226 -6.55 -4.22 3.51
C ARG A 226 -6.47 -4.81 2.09
N GLY A 227 -7.59 -5.29 1.53
CA GLY A 227 -7.70 -5.77 0.14
C GLY A 227 -7.39 -4.69 -0.90
N LEU A 228 -7.51 -3.41 -0.51
CA LEU A 228 -7.04 -2.29 -1.32
C LEU A 228 -5.55 -2.43 -1.70
N LEU A 229 -4.69 -3.03 -0.87
CA LEU A 229 -3.29 -3.25 -1.23
C LEU A 229 -3.14 -4.22 -2.42
N SER A 230 -3.97 -5.26 -2.48
CA SER A 230 -4.03 -6.19 -3.61
C SER A 230 -4.53 -5.49 -4.88
N ALA A 231 -5.56 -4.64 -4.74
CA ALA A 231 -6.09 -3.84 -5.85
C ALA A 231 -5.06 -2.83 -6.37
N LEU A 232 -4.33 -2.18 -5.46
CA LEU A 232 -3.24 -1.26 -5.78
C LEU A 232 -2.08 -1.99 -6.45
N HIS A 233 -1.74 -3.22 -6.03
CA HIS A 233 -0.74 -4.03 -6.69
C HIS A 233 -1.14 -4.34 -8.15
N LYS A 234 -2.37 -4.86 -8.36
CA LYS A 234 -2.87 -5.18 -9.71
C LYS A 234 -2.90 -3.96 -10.63
N SER A 235 -3.19 -2.79 -10.08
CA SER A 235 -3.29 -1.53 -10.82
C SER A 235 -1.99 -0.75 -10.93
N LEU A 236 -0.92 -1.09 -10.20
CA LEU A 236 0.29 -0.27 -10.27
C LEU A 236 0.95 -0.44 -11.64
N LYS A 237 1.29 0.70 -12.25
CA LYS A 237 2.03 0.75 -13.50
C LYS A 237 3.52 0.48 -13.26
N TYR A 238 3.84 -0.77 -12.96
CA TYR A 238 5.23 -1.21 -12.80
C TYR A 238 6.02 -1.01 -14.09
N ILE A 239 7.30 -0.66 -13.98
CA ILE A 239 8.20 -0.59 -15.13
C ILE A 239 8.45 -2.00 -15.70
N THR A 240 8.85 -2.08 -16.97
CA THR A 240 9.13 -3.35 -17.67
C THR A 240 10.18 -4.22 -16.98
N THR A 241 11.12 -3.62 -16.25
CA THR A 241 12.19 -4.33 -15.52
C THR A 241 11.81 -4.68 -14.08
N ALA A 242 10.53 -4.57 -13.69
CA ALA A 242 10.09 -4.97 -12.36
C ALA A 242 10.09 -6.50 -12.24
N ASP A 243 10.73 -7.01 -11.19
CA ASP A 243 10.90 -8.42 -10.91
C ASP A 243 10.74 -8.73 -9.42
N ASN A 244 10.93 -10.01 -9.05
CA ASN A 244 11.02 -10.45 -7.66
C ASN A 244 9.84 -9.95 -6.78
N PHE A 245 8.63 -10.15 -7.32
CA PHE A 245 7.37 -9.92 -6.61
C PHE A 245 7.27 -10.92 -5.47
N ARG A 246 7.42 -10.42 -4.25
CA ARG A 246 7.50 -11.26 -3.04
C ARG A 246 6.64 -10.72 -1.91
N ILE A 247 6.19 -11.62 -1.05
CA ILE A 247 5.56 -11.31 0.23
C ILE A 247 6.52 -11.70 1.36
N TYR A 248 6.55 -10.91 2.44
CA TYR A 248 7.42 -11.19 3.60
C TYR A 248 6.86 -10.52 4.85
N LYS A 249 7.27 -10.99 6.03
CA LYS A 249 6.96 -10.35 7.31
C LYS A 249 8.27 -10.04 8.01
N TYR A 250 8.50 -8.77 8.31
CA TYR A 250 9.70 -8.35 9.05
C TYR A 250 9.69 -8.91 10.47
N MET A 251 10.22 -10.12 10.64
CA MET A 251 10.57 -10.71 11.92
C MET A 251 12.09 -10.75 12.06
N GLN A 252 12.60 -10.23 13.18
CA GLN A 252 14.03 -10.22 13.46
C GLN A 252 14.52 -11.67 13.60
N GLY A 253 15.52 -12.06 12.81
CA GLY A 253 16.05 -13.43 12.81
C GLY A 253 15.37 -14.42 11.85
N ASP A 254 14.31 -14.02 11.14
CA ASP A 254 13.61 -14.91 10.20
C ASP A 254 14.28 -14.89 8.81
N SER A 255 14.96 -15.99 8.49
CA SER A 255 15.61 -16.24 7.19
C SER A 255 14.62 -16.43 6.04
N ARG A 256 13.32 -16.65 6.32
CA ARG A 256 12.23 -16.78 5.31
C ARG A 256 11.88 -15.46 4.61
N ASN A 257 12.49 -14.34 5.01
CA ASN A 257 12.35 -13.03 4.34
C ASN A 257 12.90 -12.98 2.90
N LYS A 258 13.49 -14.07 2.41
CA LYS A 258 14.05 -14.14 1.07
C LYS A 258 13.26 -15.18 0.26
N LEU A 259 12.40 -14.69 -0.62
CA LEU A 259 11.85 -15.39 -1.80
C LEU A 259 10.47 -16.07 -1.67
N THR A 260 9.58 -15.68 -0.75
CA THR A 260 8.17 -16.14 -0.85
C THR A 260 7.45 -15.37 -1.96
N PRO A 261 7.01 -16.01 -3.06
CA PRO A 261 6.30 -15.33 -4.13
C PRO A 261 4.95 -14.79 -3.65
N VAL A 262 4.44 -13.77 -4.34
CA VAL A 262 3.09 -13.25 -4.08
C VAL A 262 2.05 -14.32 -4.45
N PRO A 263 1.10 -14.65 -3.56
CA PRO A 263 0.04 -15.60 -3.88
C PRO A 263 -0.79 -15.13 -5.07
N LYS A 264 -1.17 -16.06 -5.95
CA LYS A 264 -2.07 -15.76 -7.06
C LYS A 264 -3.52 -15.56 -6.62
N SER A 265 -3.92 -16.11 -5.46
CA SER A 265 -5.27 -15.96 -4.92
C SER A 265 -5.44 -14.62 -4.19
N PRO A 266 -6.46 -13.81 -4.53
CA PRO A 266 -6.77 -12.57 -3.83
C PRO A 266 -7.05 -12.76 -2.34
N LEU A 267 -7.77 -13.83 -1.98
CA LEU A 267 -8.08 -14.14 -0.58
C LEU A 267 -6.81 -14.50 0.22
N ALA A 268 -5.90 -15.28 -0.37
CA ALA A 268 -4.64 -15.64 0.27
C ALA A 268 -3.79 -14.38 0.55
N LEU A 269 -3.68 -13.48 -0.43
CA LEU A 269 -2.95 -12.23 -0.25
C LEU A 269 -3.61 -11.30 0.79
N LEU A 270 -4.94 -11.21 0.81
CA LEU A 270 -5.68 -10.46 1.83
C LEU A 270 -5.40 -10.98 3.25
N LYS A 271 -5.38 -12.30 3.45
CA LYS A 271 -5.04 -12.91 4.76
C LYS A 271 -3.62 -12.53 5.21
N LEU A 272 -2.66 -12.51 4.29
CA LEU A 272 -1.29 -12.08 4.59
C LEU A 272 -1.26 -10.60 4.98
N PHE A 273 -1.93 -9.73 4.23
CA PHE A 273 -2.03 -8.31 4.60
C PHE A 273 -2.74 -8.12 5.95
N ASN A 274 -3.79 -8.89 6.27
CA ASN A 274 -4.45 -8.86 7.58
C ASN A 274 -3.54 -9.28 8.75
N ARG A 275 -2.45 -10.00 8.46
CA ARG A 275 -1.42 -10.39 9.43
C ARG A 275 -0.18 -9.47 9.39
N ASP A 276 -0.32 -8.26 8.84
CA ASP A 276 0.73 -7.24 8.69
C ASP A 276 1.94 -7.70 7.85
N TRP A 277 1.73 -8.57 6.87
CA TRP A 277 2.76 -8.87 5.88
C TRP A 277 2.95 -7.70 4.92
N CYS A 278 4.16 -7.59 4.38
CA CYS A 278 4.55 -6.62 3.38
C CYS A 278 4.77 -7.31 2.03
N MET A 279 4.41 -6.62 0.97
CA MET A 279 4.79 -6.98 -0.39
C MET A 279 5.99 -6.13 -0.83
N GLY A 280 6.92 -6.72 -1.56
CA GLY A 280 8.06 -6.05 -2.18
C GLY A 280 8.19 -6.42 -3.65
N VAL A 281 8.65 -5.46 -4.45
CA VAL A 281 9.00 -5.65 -5.87
C VAL A 281 10.37 -5.05 -6.09
N ASN A 282 11.24 -5.78 -6.80
CA ASN A 282 12.69 -5.61 -6.86
C ASN A 282 13.37 -5.76 -5.47
N PRO A 283 14.62 -6.23 -5.41
CA PRO A 283 15.36 -6.32 -4.15
C PRO A 283 15.71 -4.93 -3.60
N LYS A 284 15.96 -4.86 -2.28
CA LYS A 284 16.44 -3.64 -1.63
C LYS A 284 17.81 -3.26 -2.21
N GLY A 285 17.98 -2.00 -2.59
CA GLY A 285 19.21 -1.48 -3.20
C GLY A 285 19.18 -1.43 -4.73
N SER A 286 18.18 -2.07 -5.37
CA SER A 286 17.93 -1.89 -6.80
C SER A 286 17.68 -0.43 -7.17
N PRO A 287 17.91 -0.05 -8.45
CA PRO A 287 17.64 1.29 -8.94
C PRO A 287 16.26 1.83 -8.55
N LEU A 288 15.27 0.97 -8.69
CA LEU A 288 13.89 1.22 -8.31
C LEU A 288 13.38 0.05 -7.48
N CYS A 289 12.71 0.31 -6.36
CA CYS A 289 12.10 -0.72 -5.52
C CYS A 289 10.71 -0.27 -5.06
N TYR A 290 9.75 -1.19 -5.00
CA TYR A 290 8.40 -0.90 -4.54
C TYR A 290 8.06 -1.68 -3.28
N ARG A 291 7.22 -1.11 -2.42
CA ARG A 291 6.65 -1.80 -1.26
C ARG A 291 5.18 -1.47 -1.10
N LEU A 292 4.39 -2.46 -0.68
CA LEU A 292 2.98 -2.32 -0.36
C LEU A 292 2.71 -3.01 0.97
N TYR A 293 2.16 -2.29 1.95
CA TYR A 293 1.94 -2.86 3.28
C TYR A 293 0.98 -2.02 4.15
N PRO A 294 0.40 -2.62 5.20
CA PRO A 294 -0.30 -1.89 6.26
C PRO A 294 0.70 -1.14 7.14
N LYS A 295 0.58 0.19 7.22
CA LYS A 295 1.44 1.05 8.05
C LYS A 295 0.76 1.27 9.41
N THR A 296 1.06 0.36 10.33
CA THR A 296 0.54 0.34 11.72
C THR A 296 1.61 0.67 12.76
N THR A 297 2.86 0.85 12.35
CA THR A 297 4.00 1.17 13.23
C THR A 297 4.81 2.36 12.71
N ASP A 298 5.44 3.08 13.64
CA ASP A 298 6.36 4.18 13.34
C ASP A 298 7.74 3.68 12.87
N SER A 299 8.70 4.58 12.71
CA SER A 299 10.07 4.24 12.29
C SER A 299 10.86 3.46 13.37
N ASN A 300 10.43 3.51 14.63
CA ASN A 300 10.99 2.78 15.76
C ASN A 300 10.25 1.46 16.02
N LYS A 301 9.37 1.04 15.09
CA LYS A 301 8.51 -0.13 15.18
C LYS A 301 7.52 -0.07 16.35
N GLN A 302 7.26 1.12 16.88
CA GLN A 302 6.24 1.32 17.90
C GLN A 302 4.86 1.38 17.24
N PRO A 303 3.81 0.80 17.86
CA PRO A 303 2.45 0.89 17.35
C PRO A 303 2.02 2.35 17.17
N LEU A 304 1.44 2.65 16.01
CA LEU A 304 0.78 3.93 15.77
C LEU A 304 -0.62 3.93 16.39
N PRO A 305 -1.12 5.10 16.83
CA PRO A 305 -2.53 5.28 17.14
C PRO A 305 -3.43 4.83 15.99
N SER A 306 -4.59 4.23 16.29
CA SER A 306 -5.49 3.67 15.27
C SER A 306 -5.97 4.69 14.22
N ASN A 307 -6.08 5.97 14.58
CA ASN A 307 -6.42 7.05 13.66
C ASN A 307 -5.28 7.45 12.71
N GLU A 308 -4.06 6.92 12.92
CA GLU A 308 -2.91 7.07 12.04
C GLU A 308 -2.62 5.82 11.20
N HIS A 309 -3.38 4.75 11.40
CA HIS A 309 -3.31 3.54 10.58
C HIS A 309 -3.71 3.88 9.14
N ARG A 310 -2.98 3.29 8.20
CA ARG A 310 -3.14 3.53 6.77
C ARG A 310 -2.55 2.38 5.98
N LEU A 311 -2.98 2.25 4.74
CA LEU A 311 -2.31 1.38 3.77
C LEU A 311 -1.30 2.21 3.01
N ARG A 312 -0.14 1.64 2.74
CA ARG A 312 0.95 2.39 2.11
C ARG A 312 1.48 1.69 0.87
N VAL A 313 1.70 2.49 -0.17
CA VAL A 313 2.46 2.12 -1.37
C VAL A 313 3.67 3.03 -1.44
N GLU A 314 4.86 2.45 -1.55
CA GLU A 314 6.13 3.17 -1.57
C GLU A 314 6.91 2.86 -2.85
N VAL A 315 7.69 3.84 -3.29
CA VAL A 315 8.76 3.66 -4.27
C VAL A 315 10.05 4.27 -3.75
N THR A 316 11.13 3.49 -3.80
CA THR A 316 12.50 3.95 -3.53
C THR A 316 13.22 4.15 -4.86
N LEU A 317 13.77 5.35 -5.07
CA LEU A 317 14.64 5.68 -6.19
C LEU A 317 16.07 5.82 -5.69
N ASN A 318 17.01 5.15 -6.34
CA ASN A 318 18.44 5.33 -6.06
C ASN A 318 19.09 6.32 -7.05
N HIS A 319 20.38 6.57 -6.84
CA HIS A 319 21.16 7.49 -7.66
C HIS A 319 21.14 7.16 -9.16
N GLU A 320 21.09 5.89 -9.56
CA GLU A 320 21.02 5.47 -10.97
C GLU A 320 19.74 5.97 -11.65
N VAL A 321 18.58 5.89 -10.98
CA VAL A 321 17.32 6.42 -11.52
C VAL A 321 17.36 7.95 -11.57
N LEU A 322 18.06 8.58 -10.63
CA LEU A 322 18.18 10.03 -10.56
C LEU A 322 19.20 10.62 -11.54
N LYS A 323 20.12 9.83 -12.14
CA LYS A 323 21.16 10.32 -13.08
C LYS A 323 20.63 11.12 -14.27
N GLY A 324 19.38 10.89 -14.68
CA GLY A 324 18.73 11.61 -15.79
C GLY A 324 17.99 12.89 -15.38
N ILE A 325 18.04 13.28 -14.11
CA ILE A 325 17.34 14.45 -13.55
C ILE A 325 18.39 15.28 -12.80
N ASP A 326 18.28 16.61 -12.84
CA ASP A 326 19.03 17.47 -11.92
C ASP A 326 18.69 17.05 -10.48
N ASN A 327 19.63 16.39 -9.82
CA ASN A 327 19.47 15.83 -8.48
C ASN A 327 19.94 16.80 -7.38
N HIS A 328 20.26 18.05 -7.71
CA HIS A 328 20.55 19.07 -6.71
C HIS A 328 19.35 19.29 -5.80
N LEU A 329 19.61 19.60 -4.53
CA LEU A 329 18.56 19.82 -3.53
C LEU A 329 17.61 20.96 -3.93
N SER A 330 18.11 21.97 -4.66
CA SER A 330 17.30 23.06 -5.23
C SER A 330 16.20 22.57 -6.17
N ASN A 331 16.37 21.40 -6.80
CA ASN A 331 15.41 20.79 -7.72
C ASN A 331 14.52 19.72 -7.05
N LEU A 332 14.49 19.65 -5.72
CA LEU A 332 13.76 18.63 -4.96
C LEU A 332 12.29 18.46 -5.40
N THR A 333 11.58 19.55 -5.69
CA THR A 333 10.18 19.47 -6.15
C THR A 333 10.05 18.69 -7.46
N GLN A 334 11.01 18.80 -8.38
CA GLN A 334 10.99 18.00 -9.60
C GLN A 334 11.43 16.55 -9.38
N ILE A 335 12.37 16.31 -8.46
CA ILE A 335 12.75 14.97 -8.02
C ILE A 335 11.52 14.23 -7.46
N ILE A 336 10.76 14.90 -6.58
CA ILE A 336 9.51 14.38 -6.01
C ILE A 336 8.51 14.03 -7.13
N LYS A 337 8.23 14.98 -8.03
CA LYS A 337 7.27 14.76 -9.13
C LYS A 337 7.69 13.60 -10.03
N SER A 338 8.96 13.52 -10.38
CA SER A 338 9.49 12.43 -11.21
C SER A 338 9.40 11.09 -10.50
N GLY A 339 9.73 11.02 -9.20
CA GLY A 339 9.61 9.79 -8.43
C GLY A 339 8.16 9.30 -8.32
N PHE A 340 7.20 10.19 -8.07
CA PHE A 340 5.78 9.80 -8.02
C PHE A 340 5.20 9.35 -9.36
N LYS A 341 5.87 9.58 -10.51
CA LYS A 341 5.43 8.98 -11.80
C LYS A 341 5.48 7.45 -11.76
N HIS A 342 6.36 6.87 -10.94
CA HIS A 342 6.41 5.42 -10.72
C HIS A 342 5.25 4.89 -9.87
N LEU A 343 4.45 5.77 -9.26
CA LEU A 343 3.23 5.42 -8.52
C LEU A 343 1.97 5.82 -9.30
N THR A 344 1.92 5.45 -10.58
CA THR A 344 0.77 5.64 -11.47
C THR A 344 -0.09 4.39 -11.48
N PHE A 345 -1.42 4.55 -11.48
CA PHE A 345 -2.37 3.44 -11.43
C PHE A 345 -3.13 3.23 -12.75
N THR A 346 -3.49 1.99 -13.03
CA THR A 346 -4.26 1.52 -14.19
C THR A 346 -5.55 0.84 -13.74
N GLU A 347 -6.45 0.56 -14.67
CA GLU A 347 -7.70 -0.15 -14.44
C GLU A 347 -7.99 -1.05 -15.65
N LEU A 348 -8.72 -2.15 -15.40
CA LEU A 348 -9.31 -2.93 -16.48
C LEU A 348 -10.36 -2.09 -17.20
N LYS A 349 -10.39 -2.18 -18.54
CA LYS A 349 -11.39 -1.49 -19.33
C LYS A 349 -12.78 -2.11 -19.15
N LYS A 350 -13.82 -1.27 -19.23
CA LYS A 350 -15.22 -1.70 -19.10
C LYS A 350 -15.67 -2.65 -20.22
N ASP A 351 -15.10 -2.48 -21.41
CA ASP A 351 -15.33 -3.28 -22.62
C ASP A 351 -14.37 -4.47 -22.76
N ALA A 352 -13.57 -4.79 -21.73
CA ALA A 352 -12.80 -6.03 -21.69
C ALA A 352 -13.71 -7.26 -21.74
N SER A 353 -13.19 -8.39 -22.25
CA SER A 353 -13.97 -9.61 -22.39
C SER A 353 -14.40 -10.17 -21.04
N SER A 354 -15.34 -11.11 -21.05
CA SER A 354 -15.73 -11.82 -19.82
C SER A 354 -14.56 -12.60 -19.26
N GLU A 355 -13.72 -13.24 -20.10
CA GLU A 355 -12.53 -13.93 -19.62
C GLU A 355 -11.53 -12.97 -18.97
N ASP A 356 -11.25 -11.81 -19.59
CA ASP A 356 -10.35 -10.80 -19.02
C ASP A 356 -10.85 -10.29 -17.67
N LYS A 357 -12.17 -10.11 -17.53
CA LYS A 357 -12.80 -9.67 -16.28
C LYS A 357 -12.69 -10.74 -15.21
N THR A 358 -12.93 -12.00 -15.55
CA THR A 358 -12.76 -13.14 -14.63
C THR A 358 -11.30 -13.27 -14.20
N ASP A 359 -10.35 -13.24 -15.14
CA ASP A 359 -8.92 -13.35 -14.83
C ASP A 359 -8.44 -12.18 -13.96
N TYR A 360 -8.82 -10.95 -14.30
CA TYR A 360 -8.53 -9.79 -13.48
C TYR A 360 -9.12 -9.92 -12.08
N ARG A 361 -10.29 -10.53 -11.93
CA ARG A 361 -11.00 -10.64 -10.66
C ARG A 361 -10.44 -11.74 -9.77
N GLU A 362 -10.15 -12.90 -10.34
CA GLU A 362 -9.78 -14.12 -9.62
C GLU A 362 -8.28 -14.28 -9.41
N GLN A 363 -7.45 -13.51 -10.14
CA GLN A 363 -5.99 -13.60 -10.03
C GLN A 363 -5.34 -12.32 -9.50
N ILE A 364 -4.29 -12.52 -8.72
CA ILE A 364 -3.30 -11.50 -8.38
C ILE A 364 -2.16 -11.61 -9.38
N GLN A 365 -2.13 -10.64 -10.30
CA GLN A 365 -1.02 -10.43 -11.23
C GLN A 365 -0.73 -8.93 -11.33
N PRO A 366 0.49 -8.53 -11.75
CA PRO A 366 0.82 -7.14 -12.01
C PRO A 366 0.22 -6.68 -13.35
N PHE A 367 -1.11 -6.68 -13.50
CA PHE A 367 -1.81 -6.33 -14.74
C PHE A 367 -1.44 -4.94 -15.28
N GLY A 368 -1.11 -4.00 -14.39
CA GLY A 368 -0.64 -2.66 -14.77
C GLY A 368 0.80 -2.59 -15.27
N MET A 369 1.59 -3.67 -15.15
CA MET A 369 3.00 -3.68 -15.55
C MET A 369 3.17 -3.30 -17.02
N GLU A 370 4.16 -2.48 -17.28
CA GLU A 370 4.51 -2.09 -18.63
C GLU A 370 5.01 -3.30 -19.42
N GLN A 371 4.54 -3.39 -20.66
CA GLN A 371 4.92 -4.43 -21.61
C GLN A 371 5.17 -3.77 -22.96
N GLU A 372 6.18 -4.24 -23.68
CA GLU A 372 6.39 -3.82 -25.07
C GLU A 372 5.28 -4.42 -25.94
N ASN A 373 4.27 -3.61 -26.25
CA ASN A 373 3.12 -4.04 -27.02
C ASN A 373 2.95 -3.19 -28.29
N ILE A 374 2.53 -3.84 -29.37
CA ILE A 374 2.13 -3.18 -30.61
C ILE A 374 0.61 -3.28 -30.69
N SER A 375 -0.08 -2.14 -30.74
CA SER A 375 -1.54 -2.13 -30.90
C SER A 375 -1.96 -2.68 -32.27
N LYS A 376 -3.23 -3.04 -32.42
CA LYS A 376 -3.81 -3.46 -33.73
C LYS A 376 -3.54 -2.44 -34.86
N ASN A 377 -3.38 -1.16 -34.53
CA ASN A 377 -3.06 -0.08 -35.46
C ASN A 377 -1.55 0.22 -35.56
N ARG A 378 -0.68 -0.70 -35.14
CA ARG A 378 0.80 -0.59 -35.12
C ARG A 378 1.39 0.53 -34.26
N ASN A 379 0.58 1.24 -33.47
CA ASN A 379 1.09 2.19 -32.49
C ASN A 379 1.73 1.44 -31.31
N LYS A 380 2.94 1.86 -30.94
CA LYS A 380 3.62 1.40 -29.72
C LYS A 380 2.74 1.70 -28.50
N ARG A 381 2.49 0.69 -27.68
CA ARG A 381 1.79 0.79 -26.40
C ARG A 381 2.66 0.17 -25.32
N THR A 382 2.58 0.74 -24.13
CA THR A 382 3.29 0.23 -22.96
C THR A 382 2.38 -0.58 -22.04
N LEU A 383 1.10 -0.78 -22.37
CA LEU A 383 0.12 -1.50 -21.56
C LEU A 383 -0.62 -2.53 -22.42
N LEU A 384 -1.12 -3.60 -21.79
CA LEU A 384 -2.05 -4.54 -22.39
C LEU A 384 -3.27 -3.84 -22.98
N SER A 385 -3.81 -4.39 -24.06
CA SER A 385 -4.90 -3.73 -24.80
C SER A 385 -6.19 -3.58 -23.98
N THR A 386 -6.36 -4.41 -22.96
CA THR A 386 -7.49 -4.48 -22.01
C THR A 386 -7.31 -3.58 -20.80
N ILE A 387 -6.12 -3.01 -20.59
CA ILE A 387 -5.77 -2.14 -19.47
C ILE A 387 -5.69 -0.68 -19.95
N LYS A 388 -6.09 0.26 -19.10
CA LYS A 388 -5.95 1.72 -19.33
C LYS A 388 -5.54 2.43 -18.05
N THR A 389 -5.13 3.68 -18.14
CA THR A 389 -4.81 4.51 -16.97
C THR A 389 -6.07 4.78 -16.12
N HIS A 390 -5.95 4.65 -14.80
CA HIS A 390 -7.03 4.96 -13.86
C HIS A 390 -7.11 6.49 -13.61
N ALA A 391 -7.78 7.21 -14.51
CA ALA A 391 -7.76 8.68 -14.53
C ALA A 391 -8.19 9.33 -13.20
N LYS A 392 -9.26 8.80 -12.56
CA LYS A 392 -9.78 9.36 -11.30
C LYS A 392 -8.78 9.25 -10.14
N LEU A 393 -8.27 8.05 -9.86
CA LEU A 393 -7.26 7.82 -8.82
C LEU A 393 -5.99 8.65 -9.09
N ASN A 394 -5.48 8.65 -10.31
CA ASN A 394 -4.28 9.42 -10.65
C ASN A 394 -4.47 10.94 -10.52
N LYS A 395 -5.68 11.47 -10.74
CA LYS A 395 -5.99 12.88 -10.47
C LYS A 395 -5.88 13.20 -8.98
N ILE A 396 -6.39 12.32 -8.12
CA ILE A 396 -6.32 12.48 -6.66
C ILE A 396 -4.87 12.38 -6.18
N VAL A 397 -4.13 11.39 -6.67
CA VAL A 397 -2.69 11.24 -6.42
C VAL A 397 -1.93 12.49 -6.86
N GLY A 398 -2.19 13.00 -8.07
CA GLY A 398 -1.58 14.22 -8.58
C GLY A 398 -1.85 15.45 -7.69
N LYS A 399 -3.05 15.56 -7.12
CA LYS A 399 -3.37 16.60 -6.13
C LYS A 399 -2.60 16.40 -4.82
N ALA A 400 -2.49 15.17 -4.33
CA ALA A 400 -1.72 14.84 -3.13
C ALA A 400 -0.23 15.17 -3.31
N VAL A 401 0.36 14.81 -4.45
CA VAL A 401 1.75 15.13 -4.82
C VAL A 401 1.95 16.64 -4.95
N SER A 402 1.02 17.35 -5.59
CA SER A 402 1.08 18.81 -5.69
C SER A 402 1.05 19.49 -4.31
N ASN A 403 0.23 18.97 -3.38
CA ASN A 403 0.18 19.47 -2.01
C ASN A 403 1.49 19.22 -1.25
N LEU A 404 2.15 18.07 -1.48
CA LEU A 404 3.47 17.79 -0.93
C LEU A 404 4.51 18.77 -1.49
N CYS A 405 4.57 18.95 -2.82
CA CYS A 405 5.51 19.86 -3.46
C CYS A 405 5.35 21.32 -2.98
N ARG A 406 4.14 21.79 -2.66
CA ARG A 406 3.98 23.16 -2.11
C ARG A 406 4.67 23.37 -0.76
N LYS A 407 5.04 22.30 -0.06
CA LYS A 407 5.79 22.38 1.19
C LYS A 407 7.30 22.47 0.99
N PHE A 408 7.81 22.31 -0.24
CA PHE A 408 9.23 22.23 -0.61
C PHE A 408 9.57 23.19 -1.76
#